data_AF-A0A846LVT6-F1
#
_entry.id   AF-A0A846LVT6-F1
#
_cell.length_a   1.000
_cell.length_b   1.000
_cell.length_c   1.000
_cell.angle_alpha   90.00
_cell.angle_beta   90.00
_cell.angle_gamma   90.00
#
_symmetry.space_group_name_H-M   'P 1'
#
loop_
_entity.id
_entity.type
_entity.pdbx_description
1 polymer ?
#
loop_
_entity_poly.entity_id
_entity_poly.type
_entity_poly.pdbx_seq_one_letter_code
_entity_poly.pdbx_strand_id
1 'polypeptide(L)'
;MTAPSESPADTGARRADEYLQLLADGRSEDAEALLTGLTDVRELVFLGAGLTTRARRTGRTLPTAMRAQASARQVLLGQLRDRNRFDLDGLRSWLREAAAEVQTVQRLAEAARQRLGDQASAG
;
A
#
# COMPACT_ATOMS: atom_id res chain seq x y z
N MET A 1 34.52 -5.03 4.08
CA MET A 1 33.15 -5.28 4.57
C MET A 1 32.20 -4.75 3.52
N THR A 2 31.79 -5.58 2.57
CA THR A 2 30.89 -5.19 1.47
C THR A 2 29.51 -4.93 2.06
N ALA A 3 28.97 -3.72 1.85
CA ALA A 3 27.58 -3.43 2.22
C ALA A 3 26.67 -4.49 1.57
N PRO A 4 25.65 -5.01 2.26
CA PRO A 4 24.71 -5.92 1.62
C PRO A 4 24.10 -5.22 0.41
N SER A 5 24.20 -5.84 -0.76
CA SER A 5 23.51 -5.37 -1.97
C SER A 5 22.00 -5.36 -1.69
N GLU A 6 21.35 -4.21 -1.89
CA GLU A 6 19.91 -4.02 -1.68
C GLU A 6 19.13 -5.08 -2.49
N SER A 7 18.24 -5.82 -1.83
CA SER A 7 17.43 -6.81 -2.52
C SER A 7 16.32 -6.12 -3.32
N PRO A 8 15.80 -6.74 -4.41
CA PRO A 8 14.65 -6.19 -5.14
C PRO A 8 13.42 -5.92 -4.25
N ALA A 9 13.26 -6.70 -3.18
CA ALA A 9 12.19 -6.50 -2.21
C ALA A 9 12.41 -5.24 -1.36
N ASP A 10 13.65 -4.96 -0.95
CA ASP A 10 14.00 -3.75 -0.20
C ASP A 10 13.78 -2.50 -1.06
N THR A 11 14.23 -2.53 -2.32
CA THR A 11 13.99 -1.46 -3.29
C THR A 11 12.49 -1.23 -3.51
N GLY A 12 11.71 -2.31 -3.64
CA GLY A 12 10.26 -2.22 -3.78
C GLY A 12 9.57 -1.60 -2.57
N ALA A 13 9.98 -1.98 -1.35
CA ALA A 13 9.46 -1.39 -0.12
C ALA A 13 9.78 0.10 -0.01
N ARG A 14 11.03 0.49 -0.33
CA ARG A 14 11.45 1.89 -0.36
C ARG A 14 10.65 2.71 -1.36
N ARG A 15 10.45 2.21 -2.58
CA ARG A 15 9.63 2.88 -3.61
C ARG A 15 8.15 2.97 -3.21
N ALA A 16 7.63 1.97 -2.49
CA ALA A 16 6.27 2.03 -1.96
C ALA A 16 6.12 3.15 -0.92
N ASP A 17 7.11 3.32 -0.05
CA ASP A 17 7.13 4.41 0.92
C ASP A 17 7.28 5.79 0.23
N GLU A 18 8.16 5.90 -0.77
CA GLU A 18 8.30 7.11 -1.60
C GLU A 18 7.00 7.47 -2.31
N TYR A 19 6.36 6.51 -2.97
CA TYR A 19 5.09 6.71 -3.67
C TYR A 19 3.98 7.20 -2.71
N LEU A 20 3.88 6.60 -1.53
CA LEU A 20 2.92 7.05 -0.51
C LEU A 20 3.25 8.43 0.04
N GLN A 21 4.53 8.77 0.18
CA GLN A 21 4.96 10.09 0.64
C GLN A 21 4.58 11.17 -0.38
N LEU A 22 4.81 10.93 -1.68
CA LEU A 22 4.39 11.84 -2.75
C LEU A 22 2.88 12.07 -2.74
N LEU A 23 2.09 11.01 -2.54
CA LEU A 23 0.63 11.13 -2.41
C LEU A 23 0.22 11.93 -1.16
N ALA A 24 0.89 11.72 -0.02
CA ALA A 24 0.62 12.44 1.21
C ALA A 24 0.96 13.94 1.10
N ASP A 25 2.01 14.27 0.35
CA ASP A 25 2.44 15.64 0.09
C ASP A 25 1.63 16.35 -1.01
N GLY A 26 0.60 15.69 -1.57
CA GLY A 26 -0.22 16.22 -2.66
C GLY A 26 0.51 16.29 -4.01
N ARG A 27 1.68 15.65 -4.13
CA ARG A 27 2.52 15.61 -5.33
C ARG A 27 2.08 14.50 -6.28
N SER A 28 0.82 14.55 -6.71
CA SER A 28 0.23 13.49 -7.55
C SER A 28 0.92 13.33 -8.90
N GLU A 29 1.42 14.42 -9.51
CA GLU A 29 2.16 14.36 -10.77
C GLU A 29 3.49 13.61 -10.62
N ASP A 30 4.23 13.88 -9.54
CA ASP A 30 5.48 13.18 -9.23
C ASP A 30 5.24 11.71 -8.88
N ALA A 31 4.14 11.41 -8.17
CA ALA A 31 3.74 10.05 -7.87
C ALA A 31 3.44 9.26 -9.16
N GLU A 32 2.76 9.89 -10.13
CA GLU A 32 2.49 9.29 -11.43
C GLU A 32 3.75 9.15 -12.28
N ALA A 33 4.65 10.14 -12.25
CA ALA A 33 5.95 10.05 -12.90
C ALA A 33 6.78 8.88 -12.35
N LEU A 34 6.76 8.64 -11.04
CA LEU A 34 7.40 7.48 -10.41
C LEU A 34 6.85 6.17 -11.00
N LEU A 35 5.53 6.01 -11.09
CA LEU A 35 4.92 4.79 -11.66
C LEU A 35 5.20 4.63 -13.16
N THR A 36 5.20 5.73 -13.91
CA THR A 36 5.45 5.74 -15.36
C THR A 36 6.91 5.40 -15.68
N GLY A 37 7.84 5.84 -14.83
CA GLY A 37 9.26 5.54 -14.95
C GLY A 37 9.62 4.07 -14.71
N LEU A 38 8.74 3.28 -14.07
CA LEU A 38 8.93 1.84 -13.89
C LEU A 38 8.46 1.11 -15.16
N THR A 39 9.43 0.55 -15.89
CA THR A 39 9.19 -0.16 -17.16
C THR A 39 9.31 -1.68 -17.04
N ASP A 40 9.67 -2.19 -15.86
CA ASP A 40 9.77 -3.62 -15.57
C ASP A 40 8.61 -4.08 -14.67
N VAL A 41 7.90 -5.12 -15.12
CA VAL A 41 6.85 -5.82 -14.37
C VAL A 41 7.33 -6.20 -12.96
N ARG A 42 8.57 -6.67 -12.84
CA ARG A 42 9.14 -7.11 -11.57
C ARG A 42 9.23 -5.96 -10.57
N GLU A 43 9.61 -4.76 -11.02
CA GLU A 43 9.69 -3.57 -10.19
C GLU A 43 8.31 -3.15 -9.67
N LEU A 44 7.31 -3.15 -10.56
CA LEU A 44 5.92 -2.86 -10.21
C LEU A 44 5.37 -3.86 -9.18
N VAL A 45 5.66 -5.16 -9.35
CA VAL A 45 5.23 -6.20 -8.41
C VAL A 45 5.88 -6.03 -7.04
N PHE A 46 7.18 -5.72 -6.96
CA PHE A 46 7.85 -5.49 -5.68
C PHE A 46 7.36 -4.22 -4.97
N LEU A 47 7.10 -3.14 -5.71
CA LEU A 47 6.45 -1.94 -5.15
C LEU A 47 5.09 -2.31 -4.53
N GLY A 48 4.25 -3.02 -5.28
CA GLY A 48 2.94 -3.43 -4.79
C GLY A 48 2.99 -4.42 -3.61
N ALA A 49 4.04 -5.24 -3.51
CA ALA A 49 4.31 -6.06 -2.33
C ALA A 49 4.62 -5.21 -1.09
N GLY A 50 5.34 -4.09 -1.26
CA GLY A 50 5.55 -3.07 -0.23
C GLY A 50 4.22 -2.47 0.26
N LEU A 51 3.37 -2.02 -0.67
CA LEU A 51 2.03 -1.48 -0.36
C LEU A 51 1.16 -2.51 0.39
N THR A 52 1.13 -3.75 -0.09
CA THR A 52 0.40 -4.87 0.52
C THR A 52 0.86 -5.11 1.96
N THR A 53 2.18 -5.14 2.17
CA THR A 53 2.77 -5.34 3.50
C THR A 53 2.35 -4.23 4.46
N ARG A 54 2.38 -2.98 4.00
CA ARG A 54 1.96 -1.82 4.80
C ARG A 54 0.47 -1.87 5.14
N ALA A 55 -0.39 -2.11 4.16
CA ALA A 55 -1.84 -2.26 4.36
C ALA A 55 -2.15 -3.38 5.36
N ARG A 56 -1.51 -4.56 5.24
CA ARG A 56 -1.69 -5.68 6.17
C ARG A 56 -1.19 -5.35 7.58
N ARG A 57 -0.05 -4.66 7.70
CA ARG A 57 0.49 -4.25 9.01
C ARG A 57 -0.49 -3.33 9.73
N THR A 58 -1.00 -2.30 9.06
CA THR A 58 -2.00 -1.40 9.63
C THR A 58 -3.33 -2.12 9.86
N GLY A 59 -3.75 -3.01 8.95
CA GLY A 59 -4.99 -3.78 9.08
C GLY A 59 -5.04 -4.65 10.35
N ARG A 60 -3.88 -5.13 10.84
CA ARG A 60 -3.80 -5.89 12.09
C ARG A 60 -4.15 -5.06 13.33
N THR A 61 -4.15 -3.74 13.27
CA THR A 61 -4.57 -2.87 14.37
C THR A 61 -6.07 -2.57 14.34
N LEU A 62 -6.77 -2.97 13.29
CA LEU A 62 -8.21 -2.72 13.15
C LEU A 62 -9.05 -3.66 14.05
N PRO A 63 -10.25 -3.22 14.47
CA PRO A 63 -11.28 -4.11 15.02
C PRO A 63 -11.61 -5.26 14.08
N THR A 64 -12.05 -6.40 14.63
CA THR A 64 -12.24 -7.67 13.90
C THR A 64 -13.05 -7.52 12.61
N ALA A 65 -14.21 -6.84 12.67
CA ALA A 65 -15.07 -6.65 11.50
C ALA A 65 -14.38 -5.83 10.40
N MET A 66 -13.71 -4.73 10.75
CA MET A 66 -12.98 -3.88 9.81
C MET A 66 -11.76 -4.61 9.22
N ARG A 67 -11.07 -5.42 10.04
CA ARG A 67 -9.96 -6.27 9.59
C ARG A 67 -10.43 -7.30 8.57
N ALA A 68 -11.57 -7.94 8.79
CA ALA A 68 -12.14 -8.89 7.82
C ALA A 68 -12.45 -8.21 6.48
N GLN A 69 -13.03 -7.01 6.50
CA GLN A 69 -13.27 -6.22 5.28
C GLN A 69 -11.98 -5.84 4.56
N ALA A 70 -10.94 -5.40 5.30
CA ALA A 70 -9.62 -5.12 4.73
C ALA A 70 -9.01 -6.37 4.08
N SER A 71 -9.08 -7.53 4.74
CA SER A 71 -8.63 -8.80 4.15
C SER A 71 -9.37 -9.14 2.86
N ALA A 72 -10.68 -8.90 2.79
CA ALA A 72 -11.46 -9.13 1.57
C ALA A 72 -11.01 -8.21 0.42
N ARG A 73 -10.78 -6.92 0.68
CA ARG A 73 -10.25 -5.98 -0.33
C ARG A 73 -8.85 -6.38 -0.80
N GLN A 74 -8.00 -6.90 0.09
CA GLN A 74 -6.68 -7.44 -0.27
C GLN A 74 -6.78 -8.65 -1.22
N VAL A 75 -7.79 -9.51 -1.08
CA VAL A 75 -8.04 -10.61 -2.03
C VAL A 75 -8.40 -10.06 -3.41
N LEU A 76 -9.28 -9.07 -3.48
CA LEU A 76 -9.68 -8.43 -4.74
C LEU A 76 -8.49 -7.74 -5.43
N LEU A 77 -7.63 -7.06 -4.67
CA LEU A 77 -6.38 -6.48 -5.19
C LEU A 77 -5.43 -7.55 -5.73
N GLY A 78 -5.32 -8.71 -5.07
CA GLY A 78 -4.55 -9.85 -5.56
C GLY A 78 -5.07 -10.37 -6.91
N GLN A 79 -6.39 -10.50 -7.05
CA GLN A 79 -7.02 -10.90 -8.31
C GLN A 79 -6.79 -9.86 -9.42
N LEU A 80 -6.87 -8.57 -9.10
CA LEU A 80 -6.59 -7.49 -10.05
C LEU A 80 -5.14 -7.55 -10.56
N ARG A 81 -4.17 -7.75 -9.66
CA ARG A 81 -2.76 -7.97 -10.02
C ARG A 81 -2.61 -9.16 -10.96
N ASP A 82 -3.20 -10.29 -10.59
CA ASP A 82 -3.02 -11.54 -11.33
C ASP A 82 -3.61 -11.47 -12.74
N ARG A 83 -4.72 -10.74 -12.90
CA ARG A 83 -5.32 -10.44 -14.20
C ARG A 83 -4.39 -9.61 -15.11
N ASN A 84 -3.63 -8.68 -14.53
CA ASN A 84 -2.77 -7.75 -15.26
C ASN A 84 -1.28 -8.13 -15.21
N ARG A 85 -0.93 -9.35 -14.82
CA ARG A 85 0.45 -9.75 -14.45
C ARG A 85 1.54 -9.54 -15.53
N PHE A 86 1.16 -9.30 -16.78
CA PHE A 86 2.07 -9.03 -17.90
C PHE A 86 1.77 -7.69 -18.61
N ASP A 87 0.86 -6.90 -18.05
CA ASP A 87 0.43 -5.60 -18.59
C ASP A 87 0.95 -4.49 -17.66
N LEU A 88 1.86 -3.66 -18.16
CA LEU A 88 2.45 -2.56 -17.38
C LEU A 88 1.39 -1.53 -16.96
N ASP A 89 0.48 -1.16 -17.85
CA ASP A 89 -0.54 -0.16 -17.55
C ASP A 89 -1.61 -0.71 -16.60
N GLY A 90 -1.95 -1.99 -16.78
CA GLY A 90 -2.78 -2.74 -15.84
C GLY A 90 -2.15 -2.83 -14.45
N LEU A 91 -0.84 -3.07 -14.35
CA LEU A 91 -0.12 -3.10 -13.07
C LEU A 91 -0.01 -1.71 -12.44
N ARG A 92 0.23 -0.64 -13.21
CA ARG A 92 0.20 0.73 -12.69
C ARG A 92 -1.17 1.07 -12.11
N SER A 93 -2.24 0.67 -12.80
CA SER A 93 -3.61 0.82 -12.30
C SER A 93 -3.84 0.04 -11.00
N TRP A 94 -3.36 -1.20 -10.91
CA TRP A 94 -3.36 -1.97 -9.66
C TRP A 94 -2.59 -1.28 -8.52
N LEU A 95 -1.45 -0.65 -8.79
CA LEU A 95 -0.67 0.08 -7.78
C LEU A 95 -1.40 1.30 -7.24
N ARG A 96 -2.13 2.03 -8.09
CA ARG A 96 -3.00 3.15 -7.66
C ARG A 96 -4.07 2.64 -6.68
N GLU A 97 -4.75 1.54 -7.01
CA GLU A 97 -5.73 0.91 -6.13
C GLU A 97 -5.13 0.38 -4.81
N ALA A 98 -3.95 -0.22 -4.89
CA ALA A 98 -3.24 -0.72 -3.70
C ALA A 98 -2.84 0.43 -2.75
N ALA A 99 -2.40 1.57 -3.28
CA ALA A 99 -2.10 2.74 -2.46
C ALA A 99 -3.35 3.41 -1.88
N ALA A 100 -4.45 3.46 -2.63
CA ALA A 100 -5.75 3.89 -2.11
C ALA A 100 -6.21 3.01 -0.94
N GLU A 101 -5.96 1.70 -0.99
CA GLU A 101 -6.25 0.80 0.13
C GLU A 101 -5.36 1.06 1.35
N VAL A 102 -4.06 1.35 1.17
CA VAL A 102 -3.18 1.75 2.29
C VAL A 102 -3.75 2.96 3.02
N GLN A 103 -4.12 4.01 2.28
CA GLN A 103 -4.70 5.22 2.86
C GLN A 103 -6.05 4.94 3.54
N THR A 104 -6.88 4.08 2.95
CA THR A 104 -8.18 3.68 3.51
C THR A 104 -8.01 2.96 4.85
N VAL A 105 -7.10 1.98 4.91
CA VAL A 105 -6.81 1.23 6.15
C VAL A 105 -6.19 2.14 7.21
N GLN A 106 -5.34 3.10 6.83
CA GLN A 106 -4.80 4.11 7.75
C GLN A 106 -5.91 4.99 8.34
N ARG A 107 -6.82 5.51 7.53
CA ARG A 107 -7.98 6.30 8.01
C ARG A 107 -8.87 5.49 8.95
N LEU A 108 -9.14 4.23 8.62
CA LEU A 108 -9.92 3.34 9.49
C LEU A 108 -9.23 3.10 10.84
N ALA A 109 -7.91 2.89 10.84
CA ALA A 109 -7.14 2.70 12.05
C ALA A 109 -7.13 3.95 12.92
N GLU A 110 -6.97 5.13 12.32
CA GLU A 110 -7.05 6.40 13.02
C GLU A 110 -8.42 6.61 13.66
N ALA A 111 -9.50 6.46 12.89
CA ALA A 111 -10.86 6.59 13.41
C ALA A 111 -11.19 5.57 14.51
N ALA A 112 -10.64 4.35 14.44
CA ALA A 112 -10.81 3.36 15.49
C ALA A 112 -10.07 3.75 16.78
N ARG A 113 -8.84 4.31 16.66
CA ARG A 113 -8.07 4.80 17.81
C ARG A 113 -8.76 5.97 18.52
N GLN A 114 -9.26 6.94 17.75
CA GLN A 114 -9.98 8.10 18.29
C GLN A 114 -11.20 7.67 19.10
N ARG A 115 -12.05 6.80 18.54
CA ARG A 115 -13.24 6.30 19.25
C ARG A 115 -12.91 5.56 20.56
N LEU A 116 -11.81 4.82 20.60
CA LEU A 116 -11.37 4.14 21.82
C LEU A 116 -10.83 5.14 22.87
N GLY A 117 -10.11 6.17 22.43
CA GLY A 117 -9.64 7.25 23.31
C GLY A 117 -10.77 8.08 23.91
N ASP A 118 -11.78 8.40 23.11
CA ASP A 118 -12.99 9.12 23.56
C ASP A 118 -13.76 8.31 24.62
N GLN A 119 -13.91 6.99 24.41
CA GLN A 119 -14.56 6.10 25.38
C GLN A 119 -13.78 5.99 26.69
N ALA A 120 -12.45 5.99 26.64
CA ALA A 120 -11.60 5.94 27.83
C ALA A 120 -11.58 7.26 28.63
N SER A 121 -11.88 8.39 27.99
CA SER A 121 -11.92 9.71 28.63
C SER A 121 -13.29 10.05 29.26
N ALA A 122 -14.32 9.28 28.91
CA ALA A 122 -15.70 9.50 29.34
C ALA A 122 -16.16 8.61 30.52
N GLY A 123 -15.29 7.74 31.03
CA GLY A 123 -15.55 6.85 32.18
C GLY A 123 -14.61 7.13 33.33
#